data_AF-A0A1Y3CWY7-F1
#
_entry.id   AF-A0A1Y3CWY7-F1
#
_cell.length_a   1.000
_cell.length_b   1.000
_cell.length_c   1.000
_cell.angle_alpha   90.00
_cell.angle_beta   90.00
_cell.angle_gamma   90.00
#
_symmetry.space_group_name_H-M   'P 1'
#
loop_
_entity.id
_entity.type
_entity.pdbx_description
1 polymer ?
#
loop_
_entity_poly.entity_id
_entity_poly.type
_entity_poly.pdbx_seq_one_letter_code
_entity_poly.pdbx_strand_id
1 'polypeptide(L)'
;MCLLAGSVSVFATDKNSTLTQKMLKPVIEQSCKSELKDSKVWKTAAFFMNSEQQSTTQKQICGCVSDHALNDVSVKDLALASVNEAAKNSLIKQAVVNSVKGCAQDALK
;
A
#
# COMPACT_ATOMS: atom_id res chain seq x y z
N MET A 1 26.61 -40.40 -6.62
CA MET A 1 26.19 -39.14 -5.99
C MET A 1 26.37 -38.02 -7.01
N CYS A 2 25.35 -37.71 -7.82
CA CYS A 2 25.41 -36.60 -8.78
C CYS A 2 25.00 -35.32 -8.06
N LEU A 3 25.95 -34.42 -7.86
CA LEU A 3 25.72 -33.05 -7.42
C LEU A 3 24.99 -32.30 -8.54
N LEU A 4 23.66 -32.18 -8.42
CA LEU A 4 22.89 -31.24 -9.24
C LEU A 4 23.07 -29.83 -8.66
N ALA A 5 24.18 -29.19 -9.03
CA ALA A 5 24.33 -27.74 -8.92
C ALA A 5 23.45 -27.10 -10.02
N GLY A 6 22.14 -27.03 -9.75
CA GLY A 6 21.22 -26.25 -10.56
C GLY A 6 21.50 -24.77 -10.33
N SER A 7 22.27 -24.15 -11.21
CA SER A 7 22.37 -22.70 -11.30
C SER A 7 21.01 -22.15 -11.71
N VAL A 8 20.20 -21.75 -10.74
CA VAL A 8 19.02 -20.92 -10.98
C VAL A 8 19.54 -19.55 -11.40
N SER A 9 19.63 -19.33 -12.71
CA SER A 9 19.79 -17.98 -13.26
C SER A 9 18.52 -17.21 -12.91
N VAL A 10 18.57 -16.46 -11.80
CA VAL A 10 17.57 -15.44 -11.51
C VAL A 10 17.74 -14.36 -12.58
N PHE A 11 16.94 -14.44 -13.63
CA PHE A 11 16.73 -13.32 -14.53
C PHE A 11 15.98 -12.25 -13.73
N ALA A 12 16.73 -11.39 -13.04
CA ALA A 12 16.19 -10.15 -12.48
C ALA A 12 15.76 -9.28 -13.65
N THR A 13 14.52 -9.46 -14.09
CA THR A 13 13.86 -8.52 -14.98
C THR A 13 13.38 -7.35 -14.15
N ASP A 14 13.68 -6.12 -14.57
CA ASP A 14 13.19 -4.85 -14.01
C ASP A 14 11.66 -4.74 -13.92
N LYS A 15 10.92 -5.76 -14.37
CA LYS A 15 9.47 -5.91 -14.24
C LYS A 15 9.01 -6.26 -12.83
N ASN A 16 9.93 -6.65 -11.94
CA ASN A 16 9.57 -7.10 -10.59
C ASN A 16 9.02 -5.95 -9.72
N SER A 17 9.50 -4.71 -9.88
CA SER A 17 9.01 -3.56 -9.12
C SER A 17 7.55 -3.23 -9.42
N THR A 18 7.18 -3.17 -10.71
CA THR A 18 5.81 -2.85 -11.15
C THR A 18 4.83 -3.99 -10.84
N LEU A 19 5.28 -5.25 -10.93
CA LEU A 19 4.49 -6.41 -10.51
C LEU A 19 4.28 -6.42 -8.99
N THR A 20 5.35 -6.21 -8.22
CA THR A 20 5.28 -6.12 -6.75
C THR A 20 4.34 -5.02 -6.31
N GLN A 21 4.43 -3.82 -6.91
CA GLN A 21 3.51 -2.73 -6.63
C GLN A 21 2.04 -3.11 -6.89
N LYS A 22 1.74 -3.76 -8.03
CA LYS A 22 0.39 -4.24 -8.34
C LYS A 22 -0.11 -5.29 -7.35
N MET A 23 0.76 -6.20 -6.91
CA MET A 23 0.43 -7.23 -5.92
C MET A 23 0.22 -6.65 -4.52
N LEU A 24 0.86 -5.53 -4.20
CA LEU A 24 0.72 -4.84 -2.92
C LEU A 24 -0.56 -4.00 -2.84
N LYS A 25 -1.15 -3.56 -3.96
CA LYS A 25 -2.35 -2.70 -3.98
C LYS A 25 -3.50 -3.20 -3.08
N PRO A 26 -3.96 -4.47 -3.14
CA PRO A 26 -5.07 -4.93 -2.30
C PRO A 26 -4.73 -4.89 -0.80
N VAL A 27 -3.47 -5.16 -0.46
CA VAL A 27 -2.99 -5.15 0.93
C VAL A 27 -2.86 -3.72 1.44
N ILE A 28 -2.39 -2.80 0.59
CA ILE A 28 -2.34 -1.36 0.84
C ILE A 28 -3.74 -0.79 1.08
N GLU A 29 -4.71 -1.14 0.24
CA GLU A 29 -6.10 -0.72 0.44
C GLU A 29 -6.65 -1.20 1.78
N GLN A 30 -6.39 -2.45 2.14
CA GLN A 30 -6.84 -3.00 3.41
C GLN A 30 -6.15 -2.29 4.60
N SER A 31 -4.84 -2.09 4.52
CA SER A 31 -4.09 -1.36 5.54
C SER A 31 -4.57 0.10 5.65
N CYS A 32 -4.90 0.75 4.53
CA CYS A 32 -5.50 2.08 4.51
C CYS A 32 -6.81 2.13 5.27
N LYS A 33 -7.70 1.15 5.09
CA LYS A 33 -8.99 1.15 5.79
C LYS A 33 -8.81 1.17 7.31
N SER A 34 -7.84 0.43 7.83
CA SER A 34 -7.53 0.40 9.26
C SER A 34 -6.93 1.74 9.72
N GLU A 35 -5.86 2.19 9.07
CA GLU A 35 -5.15 3.43 9.44
C GLU A 35 -6.05 4.68 9.32
N LEU A 36 -6.87 4.74 8.27
CA LEU A 36 -7.85 5.81 8.07
C LEU A 36 -8.88 5.81 9.19
N LYS A 37 -9.47 4.64 9.51
CA LYS A 37 -10.46 4.52 10.59
C LYS A 37 -9.91 4.93 11.94
N ASP A 38 -8.62 4.72 12.18
CA ASP A 38 -7.96 5.12 13.42
C ASP A 38 -7.60 6.62 13.46
N SER A 39 -7.49 7.26 12.30
CA SER A 39 -7.13 8.68 12.19
C SER A 39 -8.18 9.62 12.79
N LYS A 40 -7.70 10.69 13.43
CA LYS A 40 -8.58 11.74 13.99
C LYS A 40 -9.37 12.48 12.90
N VAL A 41 -8.73 12.75 11.75
CA VAL A 41 -9.34 13.45 10.61
C VAL A 41 -10.57 12.68 10.11
N TRP A 42 -10.43 11.37 9.91
CA TRP A 42 -11.55 10.53 9.51
C TRP A 42 -12.64 10.50 10.57
N LYS A 43 -12.30 10.29 11.85
CA LYS A 43 -13.30 10.24 12.93
C LYS A 43 -14.12 11.52 13.01
N THR A 44 -13.48 12.67 12.86
CA THR A 44 -14.18 13.97 12.85
C THR A 44 -15.06 14.14 11.61
N ALA A 45 -14.57 13.79 10.42
CA ALA A 45 -15.34 13.90 9.18
C ALA A 45 -16.53 12.91 9.15
N ALA A 46 -16.28 11.64 9.47
CA ALA A 46 -17.26 10.56 9.46
C ALA A 46 -18.40 10.79 10.45
N PHE A 47 -18.18 11.55 11.53
CA PHE A 47 -19.23 11.93 12.46
C PHE A 47 -20.39 12.69 11.79
N PHE A 48 -20.10 13.46 10.74
CA PHE A 48 -21.10 14.23 9.99
C PHE A 48 -21.65 13.45 8.77
N MET A 49 -21.20 12.21 8.56
CA MET A 49 -21.56 11.40 7.41
C MET A 49 -22.54 10.28 7.78
N ASN A 50 -23.48 9.99 6.87
CA ASN A 50 -24.24 8.75 6.93
C ASN A 50 -23.39 7.54 6.47
N SER A 51 -23.91 6.33 6.65
CA SER A 51 -23.18 5.09 6.33
C SER A 51 -22.77 4.97 4.86
N GLU A 52 -23.59 5.46 3.93
CA GLU A 52 -23.29 5.45 2.50
C GLU A 52 -22.18 6.42 2.14
N GLN A 53 -22.22 7.63 2.72
CA GLN A 53 -21.17 8.64 2.60
C GLN A 53 -19.86 8.11 3.18
N GLN A 54 -19.88 7.52 4.38
CA GLN A 54 -18.68 6.91 4.97
C GLN A 54 -18.09 5.83 4.06
N SER A 55 -18.92 4.92 3.53
CA SER A 55 -18.46 3.86 2.63
C SER A 55 -17.84 4.43 1.35
N THR A 56 -18.50 5.41 0.74
CA THR A 56 -18.06 6.04 -0.50
C THR A 56 -16.76 6.83 -0.30
N THR A 57 -16.70 7.70 0.71
CA THR A 57 -15.51 8.50 1.00
C THR A 57 -14.33 7.62 1.45
N GLN A 58 -14.57 6.58 2.25
CA GLN A 58 -13.53 5.63 2.62
C GLN A 58 -12.93 4.92 1.39
N LYS A 59 -13.78 4.51 0.43
CA LYS A 59 -13.32 3.92 -0.83
C LYS A 59 -12.51 4.92 -1.66
N GLN A 60 -12.96 6.16 -1.76
CA GLN A 60 -12.22 7.21 -2.49
C GLN A 60 -10.84 7.45 -1.88
N ILE A 61 -10.75 7.59 -0.55
CA ILE A 61 -9.48 7.81 0.14
C ILE A 61 -8.55 6.61 -0.06
N CYS A 62 -9.03 5.39 0.16
CA CYS A 62 -8.17 4.22 0.03
C CYS A 62 -7.83 3.84 -1.42
N GLY A 63 -8.66 4.22 -2.39
CA GLY A 63 -8.31 4.18 -3.81
C GLY A 63 -7.16 5.13 -4.13
N CYS A 64 -7.24 6.38 -3.67
CA CYS A 64 -6.13 7.34 -3.78
C CYS A 64 -4.85 6.80 -3.14
N VAL A 65 -4.93 6.23 -1.94
CA VAL A 65 -3.75 5.62 -1.29
C VAL A 65 -3.20 4.46 -2.13
N SER A 66 -4.05 3.58 -2.66
CA SER A 66 -3.64 2.47 -3.53
C SER A 66 -2.87 2.93 -4.79
N ASP A 67 -3.25 4.10 -5.33
CA ASP A 67 -2.64 4.67 -6.53
C ASP A 67 -1.37 5.48 -6.27
N HIS A 68 -1.21 6.04 -5.07
CA HIS A 68 -0.11 6.95 -4.76
C HIS A 68 0.90 6.41 -3.74
N ALA A 69 0.55 5.44 -2.90
CA ALA A 69 1.36 5.03 -1.76
C ALA A 69 2.76 4.52 -2.11
N LEU A 70 2.92 3.93 -3.30
CA LEU A 70 4.19 3.37 -3.75
C LEU A 70 4.96 4.26 -4.73
N ASN A 71 4.46 5.46 -5.06
CA ASN A 71 5.08 6.34 -6.06
C ASN A 71 6.46 6.84 -5.61
N ASP A 72 6.63 7.10 -4.31
CA ASP A 72 7.87 7.61 -3.71
C ASP A 72 8.73 6.51 -3.07
N VAL A 73 8.39 5.24 -3.28
CA VAL A 73 9.11 4.10 -2.71
C VAL A 73 10.24 3.67 -3.64
N SER A 74 11.45 3.51 -3.09
CA SER A 74 12.61 3.12 -3.89
C SER A 74 12.49 1.69 -4.44
N VAL A 75 13.07 1.44 -5.61
CA VAL A 75 13.13 0.09 -6.21
C VAL A 75 13.81 -0.91 -5.28
N LYS A 76 14.82 -0.46 -4.51
CA LYS A 76 15.53 -1.30 -3.54
C LYS A 76 14.61 -1.75 -2.40
N ASP A 77 13.77 -0.86 -1.88
CA ASP A 77 12.85 -1.21 -0.80
C ASP A 77 11.74 -2.14 -1.29
N LEU A 78 11.26 -1.95 -2.53
CA LEU A 78 10.33 -2.87 -3.19
C LEU A 78 10.97 -4.24 -3.40
N ALA A 79 12.23 -4.30 -3.84
CA ALA A 79 12.95 -5.55 -4.01
C ALA A 79 13.15 -6.27 -2.67
N LEU A 80 13.50 -5.53 -1.60
CA LEU A 80 13.60 -6.10 -0.27
C LEU A 80 12.26 -6.64 0.24
N ALA A 81 11.17 -5.88 0.02
CA ALA A 81 9.82 -6.33 0.34
C ALA A 81 9.38 -7.57 -0.43
N SER A 82 9.93 -7.83 -1.62
CA SER A 82 9.61 -9.04 -2.41
C SER A 82 10.17 -10.33 -1.80
N VAL A 83 11.19 -10.24 -0.94
CA VAL A 83 11.89 -11.40 -0.35
C VAL A 83 11.84 -11.44 1.18
N ASN A 84 11.34 -10.38 1.82
CA ASN A 84 11.28 -10.25 3.27
C ASN A 84 9.90 -9.74 3.71
N GLU A 85 9.15 -10.62 4.37
CA GLU A 85 7.80 -10.33 4.86
C GLU A 85 7.74 -9.19 5.88
N ALA A 86 8.74 -9.07 6.76
CA ALA A 86 8.79 -7.98 7.73
C ALA A 86 9.05 -6.63 7.04
N ALA A 87 9.95 -6.61 6.05
CA ALA A 87 10.21 -5.42 5.24
C ALA A 87 8.98 -5.03 4.41
N LYS A 88 8.28 -6.00 3.82
CA LYS A 88 7.01 -5.79 3.10
C LYS A 88 5.96 -5.14 3.99
N ASN A 89 5.73 -5.68 5.18
CA ASN A 89 4.72 -5.14 6.11
C ASN A 89 5.08 -3.73 6.58
N SER A 90 6.36 -3.47 6.86
CA SER A 90 6.84 -2.14 7.24
C SER A 90 6.65 -1.13 6.11
N LEU A 91 7.02 -1.51 4.87
CA LEU A 91 6.87 -0.68 3.68
C LEU A 91 5.40 -0.34 3.40
N ILE A 92 4.50 -1.34 3.44
CA ILE A 92 3.06 -1.12 3.24
C ILE A 92 2.53 -0.13 4.28
N LYS A 93 2.85 -0.34 5.56
CA LYS A 93 2.39 0.53 6.64
C LYS A 93 2.87 1.98 6.44
N GLN A 94 4.15 2.16 6.14
CA GLN A 94 4.73 3.48 5.92
C GLN A 94 4.11 4.17 4.70
N ALA A 95 3.99 3.45 3.59
CA ALA A 95 3.40 3.93 2.35
C ALA A 95 1.95 4.42 2.56
N VAL A 96 1.17 3.65 3.31
CA VAL A 96 -0.20 4.01 3.69
C VAL A 96 -0.22 5.26 4.57
N VAL A 97 0.50 5.26 5.69
CA VAL A 97 0.49 6.37 6.66
C VAL A 97 0.91 7.69 6.01
N ASN A 98 1.91 7.65 5.13
CA ASN A 98 2.40 8.82 4.40
C ASN A 98 1.35 9.40 3.43
N SER A 99 0.48 8.54 2.88
CA SER A 99 -0.47 8.93 1.83
C SER A 99 -1.86 9.24 2.37
N VAL A 100 -2.27 8.59 3.47
CA VAL A 100 -3.63 8.70 4.03
C VAL A 100 -4.01 10.14 4.32
N LYS A 101 -3.10 10.95 4.87
CA LYS A 101 -3.39 12.36 5.19
C LYS A 101 -3.73 13.17 3.94
N GLY A 102 -2.89 13.10 2.90
CA GLY A 102 -3.11 13.82 1.64
C GLY A 102 -4.39 13.38 0.95
N CYS A 103 -4.56 12.07 0.78
CA CYS A 103 -5.76 11.50 0.18
C CYS A 103 -7.04 11.82 0.96
N ALA A 104 -6.99 11.83 2.30
CA ALA A 104 -8.12 12.24 3.12
C ALA A 104 -8.44 13.72 2.93
N GLN A 105 -7.42 14.59 2.88
CA GLN A 105 -7.63 16.01 2.62
C GLN A 105 -8.18 16.27 1.22
N ASP A 106 -7.85 15.45 0.22
CA ASP A 106 -8.38 15.62 -1.13
C ASP A 106 -9.82 15.13 -1.26
N ALA A 107 -10.18 14.03 -0.60
CA ALA A 107 -11.54 13.50 -0.63
C ALA A 107 -12.53 14.25 0.26
N LEU A 108 -12.04 15.01 1.25
CA LEU A 108 -12.85 15.77 2.23
C LEU A 108 -12.88 17.28 1.99
N LYS A 109 -12.21 17.76 0.94
CA LYS A 109 -12.33 19.16 0.47
C LYS A 109 -13.75 19.43 -0.02
#